data_AF-H1DI43-F1
#
_entry.id   AF-H1DI43-F1
#
_cell.length_a   1.000
_cell.length_b   1.000
_cell.length_c   1.000
_cell.angle_alpha   90.00
_cell.angle_beta   90.00
_cell.angle_gamma   90.00
#
_symmetry.space_group_name_H-M   'P 1'
#
loop_
_entity.id
_entity.type
_entity.pdbx_description
1 polymer ?
#
loop_
_entity_poly.entity_id
_entity_poly.type
_entity_poly.pdbx_seq_one_letter_code
_entity_poly.pdbx_strand_id
1 'polypeptide(L)'
;MKIFYLILGVFLIFGACSDEEEEVIQTPLVEDASLTLSVDKVALSCAGGTAEVKLETNQEIWDAVPSAGWLTVEKGNSSLILKAAKNETGEQLTATLLVTAGVEENADTAVITVVQNDNSLVLEYTVPARTQIMLPICGLVKCSVDWGDGQTEEIDMKIDNISVAPPRHMYTSAGTYLVRISGEVPELYSMIGFSDEQRACLSGIKQWGKTGLTALRYAFYRCINIESLPPDTDDSFAEVTSFENAFSNCTALKELPEGLFASAVNAETFRDCFYKCTALTSLPVRMFENCSKATIFVYTFGDCPLVELPEGLFKDCIEAVDFNSCFTNCMTLRVIPENLFANCLKVTDFSYCFRNAQSLINIPAKLFNNCTLAEKMVGIFTYCYSLTSIPEELFRNCPEISTFSYCFTSCTSLTGIPAGLFDNNRKVVSFKGTFRDCVSLTGESPYTEIGGKKVHLYERRNYGGEFVTLNEYDACFRNCNGLSDYNTMPSAWNK
;
A
#
# COMPACT_ATOMS: atom_id res chain seq x y z
N MET A 1 7.17 60.13 -3.01
CA MET A 1 7.21 61.60 -3.21
C MET A 1 5.76 62.07 -3.23
N LYS A 2 5.34 62.80 -2.18
CA LYS A 2 3.99 63.41 -2.04
C LYS A 2 3.80 64.54 -3.07
N ILE A 3 2.55 65.02 -3.17
CA ILE A 3 2.02 66.34 -3.63
C ILE A 3 0.93 66.04 -4.69
N PHE A 4 -0.39 66.08 -4.45
CA PHE A 4 -1.32 66.95 -3.70
C PHE A 4 -1.21 68.44 -4.03
N TYR A 5 -2.24 68.96 -4.72
CA TYR A 5 -2.87 70.30 -4.66
C TYR A 5 -3.72 70.48 -5.94
N LEU A 6 -4.85 71.16 -6.01
CA LEU A 6 -5.77 71.86 -5.09
C LEU A 6 -6.95 72.25 -6.00
N ILE A 7 -8.20 72.11 -5.57
CA ILE A 7 -9.32 72.79 -6.24
C ILE A 7 -9.91 73.79 -5.24
N LEU A 8 -10.03 75.04 -5.67
CA LEU A 8 -10.74 76.10 -4.99
C LEU A 8 -11.82 76.62 -5.94
N GLY A 9 -13.07 76.68 -5.47
CA GLY A 9 -14.20 77.16 -6.26
C GLY A 9 -15.47 77.24 -5.42
N VAL A 10 -15.59 78.34 -4.67
CA VAL A 10 -16.69 78.72 -3.78
C VAL A 10 -17.95 79.07 -4.60
N PHE A 11 -19.14 78.70 -4.11
CA PHE A 11 -20.25 79.61 -3.74
C PHE A 11 -21.57 78.84 -3.58
N LEU A 12 -22.29 79.08 -2.47
CA LEU A 12 -23.75 79.00 -2.39
C LEU A 12 -24.24 79.82 -1.18
N ILE A 13 -25.31 80.62 -1.38
CA ILE A 13 -26.06 81.33 -0.34
C ILE A 13 -27.42 80.65 -0.17
N PHE A 14 -27.69 80.31 1.09
CA PHE A 14 -28.91 80.03 1.86
C PHE A 14 -30.30 79.95 1.21
N GLY A 15 -31.06 78.92 1.62
CA GLY A 15 -32.50 79.05 1.89
C GLY A 15 -33.34 77.77 1.88
N ALA A 16 -33.52 77.17 3.07
CA ALA A 16 -34.70 76.41 3.55
C ALA A 16 -34.96 74.93 3.12
N CYS A 17 -34.88 74.07 4.14
CA CYS A 17 -35.89 73.06 4.56
C CYS A 17 -36.00 71.71 3.82
N SER A 18 -35.21 70.71 4.27
CA SER A 18 -35.66 69.43 4.86
C SER A 18 -34.45 68.49 4.95
N ASP A 19 -34.21 67.88 6.11
CA ASP A 19 -33.14 66.90 6.34
C ASP A 19 -33.36 65.66 5.45
N GLU A 20 -32.62 65.56 4.34
CA GLU A 20 -32.39 64.30 3.62
C GLU A 20 -30.99 63.82 3.99
N GLU A 21 -30.92 62.71 4.72
CA GLU A 21 -29.68 61.95 4.94
C GLU A 21 -29.13 61.52 3.56
N GLU A 22 -27.96 62.03 3.17
CA GLU A 22 -27.22 61.49 2.03
C GLU A 22 -26.86 60.03 2.34
N GLU A 23 -27.59 59.09 1.74
CA GLU A 23 -27.18 57.69 1.66
C GLU A 23 -25.83 57.60 0.96
N VAL A 24 -24.78 57.34 1.74
CA VAL A 24 -23.50 56.87 1.22
C VAL A 24 -23.74 55.50 0.60
N ILE A 25 -23.95 55.46 -0.72
CA ILE A 25 -23.96 54.21 -1.48
C ILE A 25 -22.55 53.62 -1.38
N GLN A 26 -22.34 52.69 -0.46
CA GLN A 26 -21.19 51.80 -0.52
C GLN A 26 -21.32 51.00 -1.82
N THR A 27 -20.46 51.27 -2.79
CA THR A 27 -20.25 50.35 -3.90
C THR A 27 -19.97 48.97 -3.30
N PRO A 28 -20.70 47.91 -3.70
CA PRO A 28 -20.42 46.57 -3.20
C PRO A 28 -18.95 46.27 -3.46
N LEU A 29 -18.21 45.83 -2.44
CA LEU A 29 -16.91 45.21 -2.68
C LEU A 29 -17.18 43.98 -3.54
N VAL A 30 -16.81 44.06 -4.82
CA VAL A 30 -16.77 42.88 -5.69
C VAL A 30 -15.61 42.05 -5.16
N GLU A 31 -15.93 40.91 -4.54
CA GLU A 31 -14.91 39.96 -4.10
C GLU A 31 -14.24 39.38 -5.35
N ASP A 32 -12.90 39.40 -5.38
CA ASP A 32 -12.13 38.86 -6.50
C ASP A 32 -12.52 37.38 -6.73
N ALA A 33 -12.65 36.98 -7.98
CA ALA A 33 -12.91 35.58 -8.30
C ALA A 33 -11.82 34.67 -7.75
N SER A 34 -12.23 33.55 -7.18
CA SER A 34 -11.35 32.49 -6.72
C SER A 34 -11.71 31.18 -7.38
N LEU A 35 -10.71 30.43 -7.81
CA LEU A 35 -10.85 29.10 -8.36
C LEU A 35 -9.77 28.18 -7.79
N THR A 36 -10.18 27.03 -7.27
CA THR A 36 -9.26 25.97 -6.84
C THR A 36 -9.74 24.64 -7.40
N LEU A 37 -8.82 23.91 -8.00
CA LEU A 37 -9.06 22.57 -8.55
C LEU A 37 -8.38 21.52 -7.67
N SER A 38 -8.96 20.33 -7.58
CA SER A 38 -8.36 19.24 -6.80
C SER A 38 -7.08 18.68 -7.41
N VAL A 39 -6.85 18.89 -8.72
CA VAL A 39 -5.68 18.42 -9.47
C VAL A 39 -5.33 19.39 -10.61
N ASP A 40 -4.07 19.39 -11.02
CA ASP A 40 -3.53 20.10 -12.19
C ASP A 40 -3.26 19.17 -13.39
N LYS A 41 -3.31 17.85 -13.19
CA LYS A 41 -3.13 16.83 -14.23
C LYS A 41 -4.08 15.65 -14.06
N VAL A 42 -4.60 15.13 -15.18
CA VAL A 42 -5.41 13.92 -15.25
C VAL A 42 -4.86 12.98 -16.33
N ALA A 43 -4.82 11.68 -16.03
CA ALA A 43 -4.55 10.63 -17.01
C ALA A 43 -5.81 9.77 -17.23
N LEU A 44 -6.18 9.55 -18.49
CA LEU A 44 -7.26 8.67 -18.92
C LEU A 44 -6.68 7.43 -19.60
N SER A 45 -7.36 6.29 -19.44
CA SER A 45 -6.95 5.05 -20.09
C SER A 45 -6.93 5.17 -21.62
N CYS A 46 -6.05 4.40 -22.25
CA CYS A 46 -6.13 4.13 -23.68
C CYS A 46 -7.49 3.54 -24.09
N ALA A 47 -8.15 2.75 -23.23
CA ALA A 47 -9.49 2.22 -23.48
C ALA A 47 -10.59 3.31 -23.47
N GLY A 48 -10.27 4.54 -23.07
CA GLY A 48 -11.23 5.60 -22.77
C GLY A 48 -11.76 5.49 -21.34
N GLY A 49 -12.76 6.30 -21.01
CA GLY A 49 -13.36 6.32 -19.69
C GLY A 49 -13.56 7.73 -19.17
N THR A 50 -13.71 7.85 -17.86
CA THR A 50 -14.04 9.11 -17.19
C THR A 50 -13.18 9.37 -15.96
N ALA A 51 -12.88 10.64 -15.67
CA ALA A 51 -12.23 11.07 -14.44
C ALA A 51 -12.96 12.28 -13.86
N GLU A 52 -13.15 12.31 -12.53
CA GLU A 52 -13.74 13.44 -11.83
C GLU A 52 -12.66 14.37 -11.27
N VAL A 53 -12.84 15.68 -11.47
CA VAL A 53 -12.04 16.74 -10.85
C VAL A 53 -12.97 17.61 -10.02
N LYS A 54 -12.67 17.80 -8.74
CA LYS A 54 -13.45 18.71 -7.88
C LYS A 54 -12.99 20.15 -8.12
N LEU A 55 -13.93 21.09 -8.11
CA LEU A 55 -13.62 22.53 -8.07
C LEU A 55 -14.28 23.21 -6.88
N GLU A 56 -13.61 24.23 -6.37
CA GLU A 56 -14.13 25.20 -5.42
C GLU A 56 -13.98 26.59 -6.03
N THR A 57 -15.04 27.39 -6.00
CA THR A 57 -15.03 28.76 -6.48
C THR A 57 -16.06 29.60 -5.73
N ASN A 58 -15.77 30.89 -5.54
CA ASN A 58 -16.76 31.86 -5.05
C ASN A 58 -17.67 32.42 -6.16
N GLN A 59 -17.51 31.98 -7.41
CA GLN A 59 -18.30 32.45 -8.55
C GLN A 59 -19.45 31.49 -8.88
N GLU A 60 -20.65 32.04 -9.14
CA GLU A 60 -21.78 31.24 -9.63
C GLU A 60 -21.60 30.81 -11.09
N ILE A 61 -20.89 31.63 -11.87
CA ILE A 61 -20.63 31.40 -13.29
C ILE A 61 -19.19 30.91 -13.43
N TRP A 62 -19.05 29.74 -14.05
CA TRP A 62 -17.76 29.23 -14.46
C TRP A 62 -17.91 28.37 -15.70
N ASP A 63 -16.82 28.16 -16.43
CA ASP A 63 -16.78 27.33 -17.63
C ASP A 63 -15.51 26.49 -17.73
N ALA A 64 -15.57 25.44 -18.56
CA ALA A 64 -14.45 24.52 -18.76
C ALA A 64 -14.34 24.13 -20.23
N VAL A 65 -13.25 24.54 -20.88
CA VAL A 65 -13.08 24.43 -22.33
C VAL A 65 -11.88 23.53 -22.66
N PRO A 66 -12.10 22.33 -23.23
CA PRO A 66 -11.02 21.44 -23.62
C PRO A 66 -10.34 21.93 -24.91
N SER A 67 -9.03 21.76 -25.02
CA SER A 67 -8.24 22.15 -26.19
C SER A 67 -8.33 21.16 -27.35
N ALA A 68 -8.90 19.98 -27.13
CA ALA A 68 -8.91 18.90 -28.10
C ALA A 68 -10.27 18.20 -28.15
N GLY A 69 -10.73 17.86 -29.37
CA GLY A 69 -12.05 17.26 -29.58
C GLY A 69 -12.21 15.81 -29.10
N TRP A 70 -11.11 15.14 -28.73
CA TRP A 70 -11.17 13.79 -28.13
C TRP A 70 -11.54 13.83 -26.64
N LEU A 71 -11.38 14.98 -26.00
CA LEU A 71 -11.71 15.22 -24.60
C LEU A 71 -13.05 15.94 -24.51
N THR A 72 -13.98 15.34 -23.77
CA THR A 72 -15.28 15.95 -23.46
C THR A 72 -15.37 16.21 -21.96
N VAL A 73 -16.14 17.24 -21.58
CA VAL A 73 -16.28 17.66 -20.18
C VAL A 73 -17.75 17.82 -19.85
N GLU A 74 -18.19 17.16 -18.79
CA GLU A 74 -19.50 17.36 -18.19
C GLU A 74 -19.37 18.13 -16.89
N LYS A 75 -20.17 19.19 -16.75
CA LYS A 75 -20.14 20.10 -15.59
C LYS A 75 -21.12 19.59 -14.53
N GLY A 76 -20.63 19.34 -13.32
CA GLY A 76 -21.43 19.18 -12.11
C GLY A 76 -21.56 20.51 -11.35
N ASN A 77 -22.12 20.50 -10.14
CA ASN A 77 -22.25 21.73 -9.33
C ASN A 77 -20.90 22.19 -8.75
N SER A 78 -20.04 21.24 -8.38
CA SER A 78 -18.71 21.48 -7.77
C SER A 78 -17.68 20.47 -8.28
N SER A 79 -17.91 19.91 -9.47
CA SER A 79 -16.99 18.98 -10.12
C SER A 79 -17.10 19.02 -11.64
N LEU A 80 -16.07 18.51 -12.29
CA LEU A 80 -15.93 18.31 -13.72
C LEU A 80 -15.76 16.81 -13.95
N ILE A 81 -16.54 16.21 -14.84
CA ILE A 81 -16.32 14.84 -15.31
C ILE A 81 -15.69 14.93 -16.69
N LEU A 82 -14.40 14.61 -16.75
CA LEU A 82 -13.63 14.48 -17.98
C LEU A 82 -13.91 13.13 -18.60
N LYS A 83 -14.16 13.07 -19.91
CA LYS A 83 -14.39 11.80 -20.62
C LYS A 83 -13.64 11.75 -21.94
N ALA A 84 -13.09 10.58 -22.24
CA ALA A 84 -12.50 10.26 -23.54
C ALA A 84 -13.05 8.93 -24.06
N ALA A 85 -13.25 8.84 -25.37
CA ALA A 85 -13.45 7.56 -26.05
C ALA A 85 -12.12 6.79 -26.13
N LYS A 86 -12.15 5.53 -26.56
CA LYS A 86 -10.93 4.73 -26.79
C LYS A 86 -9.94 5.47 -27.71
N ASN A 87 -8.67 5.49 -27.31
CA ASN A 87 -7.57 5.99 -28.11
C ASN A 87 -7.22 4.95 -29.20
N GLU A 88 -7.61 5.24 -30.43
CA GLU A 88 -7.32 4.39 -31.59
C GLU A 88 -6.04 4.81 -32.33
N THR A 89 -5.34 5.84 -31.86
CA THR A 89 -4.20 6.42 -32.58
C THR A 89 -2.91 5.62 -32.41
N GLY A 90 -2.82 4.79 -31.35
CA GLY A 90 -1.60 4.07 -30.98
C GLY A 90 -0.55 4.93 -30.27
N GLU A 91 -0.74 6.24 -30.21
CA GLU A 91 0.15 7.23 -29.59
C GLU A 91 -0.52 7.88 -28.39
N GLN A 92 0.26 8.37 -27.43
CA GLN A 92 -0.30 9.10 -26.29
C GLN A 92 -0.89 10.45 -26.76
N LEU A 93 -2.12 10.76 -26.35
CA LEU A 93 -2.78 12.03 -26.65
C LEU A 93 -2.64 13.00 -25.47
N THR A 94 -2.46 14.29 -25.76
CA THR A 94 -2.40 15.35 -24.74
C THR A 94 -3.35 16.49 -25.11
N ALA A 95 -4.04 17.03 -24.10
CA ALA A 95 -4.92 18.19 -24.19
C ALA A 95 -4.78 19.05 -22.93
N THR A 96 -5.23 20.29 -23.01
CA THR A 96 -5.43 21.14 -21.84
C THR A 96 -6.92 21.39 -21.63
N LEU A 97 -7.34 21.53 -20.39
CA LEU A 97 -8.66 22.02 -20.01
C LEU A 97 -8.48 23.37 -19.31
N LEU A 98 -8.95 24.44 -19.94
CA LEU A 98 -8.99 25.75 -19.31
C LEU A 98 -10.31 25.88 -18.53
N VAL A 99 -10.21 26.02 -17.21
CA VAL A 99 -11.33 26.30 -16.32
C VAL A 99 -11.29 27.79 -15.97
N THR A 100 -12.42 28.48 -16.16
CA THR A 100 -12.57 29.91 -15.90
C THR A 100 -13.73 30.13 -14.95
N ALA A 101 -13.49 30.74 -13.80
CA ALA A 101 -14.53 31.15 -12.86
C ALA A 101 -14.69 32.67 -12.87
N GLY A 102 -15.90 33.17 -13.02
CA GLY A 102 -16.19 34.58 -13.20
C GLY A 102 -16.22 35.00 -14.67
N VAL A 103 -16.35 36.31 -14.90
CA VAL A 103 -16.47 36.91 -16.25
C VAL A 103 -15.55 38.12 -16.39
N GLU A 104 -15.11 38.37 -17.62
CA GLU A 104 -14.31 39.55 -18.00
C GLU A 104 -13.08 39.78 -17.11
N GLU A 105 -12.95 40.97 -16.52
CA GLU A 105 -11.80 41.38 -15.72
C GLU A 105 -11.80 40.78 -14.31
N ASN A 106 -12.92 40.23 -13.84
CA ASN A 106 -13.04 39.54 -12.55
C ASN A 106 -13.12 38.01 -12.74
N ALA A 107 -12.32 37.46 -13.66
CA ALA A 107 -12.23 36.03 -13.89
C ALA A 107 -10.93 35.45 -13.34
N ASP A 108 -11.02 34.34 -12.61
CA ASP A 108 -9.89 33.51 -12.23
C ASP A 108 -9.83 32.27 -13.13
N THR A 109 -8.63 31.80 -13.45
CA THR A 109 -8.44 30.70 -14.40
C THR A 109 -7.45 29.67 -13.89
N ALA A 110 -7.73 28.41 -14.18
CA ALA A 110 -6.85 27.29 -13.90
C ALA A 110 -6.78 26.36 -15.13
N VAL A 111 -5.64 25.71 -15.32
CA VAL A 111 -5.43 24.78 -16.44
C VAL A 111 -5.16 23.39 -15.91
N ILE A 112 -5.87 22.40 -16.44
CA ILE A 112 -5.58 20.98 -16.21
C ILE A 112 -4.91 20.41 -17.45
N THR A 113 -3.78 19.72 -17.28
CA THR A 113 -3.20 18.89 -18.35
C THR A 113 -3.90 17.53 -18.36
N VAL A 114 -4.51 17.16 -19.49
CA VAL A 114 -5.18 15.86 -19.64
C VAL A 114 -4.41 15.02 -20.66
N VAL A 115 -3.97 13.84 -20.21
CA VAL A 115 -3.27 12.86 -21.04
C VAL A 115 -4.20 11.66 -21.24
N GLN A 116 -4.26 11.13 -22.45
CA GLN A 116 -4.83 9.82 -22.71
C GLN A 116 -3.71 8.87 -23.13
N ASN A 117 -3.52 7.81 -22.36
CA ASN A 117 -2.42 6.87 -22.54
C ASN A 117 -2.49 6.17 -23.91
N ASP A 118 -1.34 5.71 -24.40
CA ASP A 118 -1.27 4.63 -25.38
C ASP A 118 -1.23 3.26 -24.66
N ASN A 119 -1.05 2.17 -25.41
CA ASN A 119 -0.96 0.83 -24.82
C ASN A 119 0.43 0.45 -24.32
N SER A 120 1.40 1.36 -24.35
CA SER A 120 2.80 1.03 -24.11
C SER A 120 3.12 0.90 -22.61
N LEU A 121 3.94 -0.07 -22.25
CA LEU A 121 4.67 -0.03 -20.98
C LEU A 121 5.75 1.05 -21.12
N VAL A 122 5.82 1.99 -20.18
CA VAL A 122 6.82 3.08 -20.21
C VAL A 122 7.69 3.00 -18.97
N LEU A 123 8.97 2.68 -19.19
CA LEU A 123 9.99 2.58 -18.16
C LEU A 123 10.94 3.77 -18.25
N GLU A 124 11.34 4.32 -17.11
CA GLU A 124 12.34 5.37 -17.03
C GLU A 124 13.70 4.77 -16.64
N TYR A 125 14.72 5.12 -17.42
CA TYR A 125 16.10 4.75 -17.14
C TYR A 125 16.95 6.01 -16.98
N THR A 126 17.60 6.15 -15.83
CA THR A 126 18.62 7.17 -15.58
C THR A 126 19.99 6.50 -15.63
N VAL A 127 20.79 6.87 -16.63
CA VAL A 127 22.04 6.17 -16.95
C VAL A 127 23.23 7.13 -16.97
N PRO A 128 24.40 6.70 -16.47
CA PRO A 128 25.67 7.33 -16.82
C PRO A 128 25.97 7.19 -18.31
N ALA A 129 26.92 7.99 -18.82
CA ALA A 129 27.38 7.86 -20.19
C ALA A 129 28.02 6.49 -20.43
N ARG A 130 27.78 5.91 -21.62
CA ARG A 130 28.30 4.60 -22.05
C ARG A 130 27.83 3.45 -21.16
N THR A 131 26.53 3.45 -20.83
CA THR A 131 25.90 2.41 -20.02
C THR A 131 24.99 1.56 -20.87
N GLN A 132 25.09 0.24 -20.72
CA GLN A 132 24.17 -0.71 -21.32
C GLN A 132 23.07 -1.08 -20.33
N ILE A 133 21.83 -0.83 -20.71
CA ILE A 133 20.65 -1.28 -19.97
C ILE A 133 20.14 -2.61 -20.52
N MET A 134 19.23 -3.23 -19.76
CA MET A 134 18.45 -4.40 -20.19
C MET A 134 16.98 -4.19 -19.83
N LEU A 135 16.08 -4.68 -20.69
CA LEU A 135 14.65 -4.62 -20.42
C LEU A 135 14.18 -5.84 -19.64
N PRO A 136 13.34 -5.68 -18.60
CA PRO A 136 12.87 -6.78 -17.79
C PRO A 136 11.72 -7.55 -18.47
N ILE A 137 11.77 -7.79 -19.78
CA ILE A 137 10.70 -8.48 -20.53
C ILE A 137 11.03 -9.97 -20.72
N CYS A 138 10.02 -10.84 -20.62
CA CYS A 138 10.19 -12.29 -20.66
C CYS A 138 8.98 -12.98 -21.32
N GLY A 139 9.18 -14.23 -21.77
CA GLY A 139 8.14 -15.07 -22.36
C GLY A 139 8.10 -15.00 -23.88
N LEU A 140 6.94 -15.28 -24.47
CA LEU A 140 6.70 -15.09 -25.91
C LEU A 140 6.44 -13.61 -26.16
N VAL A 141 7.48 -12.89 -26.54
CA VAL A 141 7.44 -11.44 -26.72
C VAL A 141 7.25 -11.11 -28.18
N LYS A 142 6.29 -10.23 -28.47
CA LYS A 142 6.06 -9.64 -29.78
C LYS A 142 5.78 -8.15 -29.63
N CYS A 143 6.83 -7.34 -29.61
CA CYS A 143 6.73 -5.91 -29.31
C CYS A 143 7.69 -5.05 -30.13
N SER A 144 7.33 -3.78 -30.27
CA SER A 144 8.22 -2.70 -30.67
C SER A 144 8.74 -2.00 -29.42
N VAL A 145 10.02 -1.64 -29.44
CA VAL A 145 10.70 -0.90 -28.37
C VAL A 145 11.20 0.42 -28.96
N ASP A 146 10.75 1.55 -28.41
CA ASP A 146 11.40 2.85 -28.56
C ASP A 146 12.29 3.10 -27.35
N TRP A 147 13.60 3.23 -27.60
CA TRP A 147 14.60 3.40 -26.55
C TRP A 147 14.68 4.84 -26.01
N GLY A 148 13.89 5.77 -26.55
CA GLY A 148 13.84 7.16 -26.09
C GLY A 148 15.06 8.00 -26.48
N ASP A 149 15.96 7.48 -27.32
CA ASP A 149 17.08 8.19 -27.93
C ASP A 149 16.95 8.31 -29.46
N GLY A 150 15.76 8.02 -29.99
CA GLY A 150 15.45 8.01 -31.42
C GLY A 150 15.73 6.68 -32.12
N GLN A 151 16.21 5.65 -31.40
CA GLN A 151 16.34 4.29 -31.91
C GLN A 151 15.15 3.43 -31.51
N THR A 152 14.73 2.56 -32.42
CA THR A 152 13.66 1.60 -32.21
C THR A 152 14.10 0.18 -32.58
N GLU A 153 13.50 -0.83 -31.95
CA GLU A 153 13.75 -2.24 -32.21
C GLU A 153 12.45 -3.05 -32.25
N GLU A 154 12.30 -3.95 -33.22
CA GLU A 154 11.19 -4.91 -33.28
C GLU A 154 11.63 -6.27 -32.77
N ILE A 155 10.83 -6.86 -31.89
CA ILE A 155 11.15 -8.11 -31.19
C ILE A 155 9.99 -9.08 -31.39
N ASP A 156 10.26 -10.25 -31.95
CA ASP A 156 9.32 -11.36 -32.11
C ASP A 156 10.05 -12.67 -31.80
N MET A 157 10.16 -13.00 -30.51
CA MET A 157 10.90 -14.16 -30.05
C MET A 157 10.53 -14.61 -28.63
N LYS A 158 10.95 -15.83 -28.27
CA LYS A 158 10.86 -16.32 -26.89
C LYS A 158 12.10 -15.89 -26.09
N ILE A 159 11.90 -15.05 -25.07
CA ILE A 159 12.93 -14.64 -24.11
C ILE A 159 12.75 -15.47 -22.83
N ASP A 160 13.82 -16.07 -22.32
CA ASP A 160 13.79 -16.94 -21.13
C ASP A 160 14.90 -16.62 -20.10
N ASN A 161 15.73 -15.61 -20.38
CA ASN A 161 16.89 -15.17 -19.58
C ASN A 161 17.96 -16.25 -19.33
N ILE A 162 17.87 -17.38 -20.01
CA ILE A 162 18.80 -18.51 -19.90
C ILE A 162 19.46 -18.75 -21.24
N SER A 163 18.66 -19.11 -22.23
CA SER A 163 19.09 -19.39 -23.60
C SER A 163 19.06 -18.13 -24.45
N VAL A 164 18.04 -17.28 -24.22
CA VAL A 164 17.84 -16.01 -24.89
C VAL A 164 17.84 -14.91 -23.85
N ALA A 165 18.85 -14.05 -23.92
CA ALA A 165 18.95 -12.90 -23.03
C ALA A 165 17.89 -11.84 -23.37
N PRO A 166 17.44 -11.05 -22.38
CA PRO A 166 16.60 -9.89 -22.65
C PRO A 166 17.27 -8.87 -23.59
N PRO A 167 16.47 -8.03 -24.26
CA PRO A 167 16.96 -6.97 -25.13
C PRO A 167 17.83 -5.99 -24.37
N ARG A 168 18.85 -5.46 -25.07
CA ARG A 168 19.86 -4.60 -24.47
C ARG A 168 20.10 -3.39 -25.35
N HIS A 169 20.31 -2.24 -24.71
CA HIS A 169 20.61 -1.00 -25.43
C HIS A 169 21.74 -0.22 -24.76
N MET A 170 22.60 0.39 -25.57
CA MET A 170 23.76 1.15 -25.12
C MET A 170 23.51 2.65 -25.29
N TYR A 171 23.36 3.38 -24.18
CA TYR A 171 23.31 4.83 -24.21
C TYR A 171 24.71 5.42 -24.20
N THR A 172 25.03 6.21 -25.23
CA THR A 172 26.36 6.84 -25.35
C THR A 172 26.52 8.06 -24.45
N SER A 173 25.43 8.76 -24.15
CA SER A 173 25.38 9.95 -23.30
C SER A 173 24.71 9.64 -21.97
N ALA A 174 25.11 10.36 -20.92
CA ALA A 174 24.39 10.30 -19.65
C ALA A 174 23.05 11.02 -19.82
N GLY A 175 22.01 10.52 -19.16
CA GLY A 175 20.69 11.12 -19.28
C GLY A 175 19.61 10.30 -18.61
N THR A 176 18.39 10.81 -18.72
CA THR A 176 17.17 10.09 -18.39
C THR A 176 16.42 9.82 -19.67
N TYR A 177 16.06 8.57 -19.90
CA TYR A 177 15.42 8.08 -21.11
C TYR A 177 14.12 7.38 -20.75
N LEU A 178 13.08 7.64 -21.54
CA LEU A 178 11.80 6.93 -21.45
C LEU A 178 11.79 5.84 -22.51
N VAL A 179 11.89 4.59 -22.07
CA VAL A 179 11.75 3.43 -22.95
C VAL A 179 10.27 3.08 -23.06
N ARG A 180 9.73 3.06 -24.28
CA ARG A 180 8.34 2.70 -24.57
C ARG A 180 8.32 1.32 -25.21
N ILE A 181 7.50 0.42 -24.68
CA ILE A 181 7.38 -0.96 -25.15
C ILE A 181 5.93 -1.20 -25.53
N SER A 182 5.68 -1.39 -26.82
CA SER A 182 4.33 -1.51 -27.40
C SER A 182 4.15 -2.90 -28.02
N GLY A 183 3.09 -3.62 -27.67
CA GLY A 183 2.82 -4.97 -28.17
C GLY A 183 2.69 -5.99 -27.05
N GLU A 184 2.91 -7.26 -27.35
CA GLU A 184 2.70 -8.38 -26.43
C GLU A 184 3.96 -8.65 -25.60
N VAL A 185 3.84 -8.44 -24.29
CA VAL A 185 4.83 -8.76 -23.25
C VAL A 185 4.11 -9.52 -22.14
N PRO A 186 4.14 -10.86 -22.15
CA PRO A 186 3.34 -11.65 -21.21
C PRO A 186 3.90 -11.64 -19.78
N GLU A 187 5.17 -11.32 -19.57
CA GLU A 187 5.79 -11.31 -18.25
C GLU A 187 6.90 -10.26 -18.12
N LEU A 188 6.99 -9.66 -16.93
CA LEU A 188 8.17 -8.91 -16.51
C LEU A 188 9.02 -9.70 -15.52
N TYR A 189 10.33 -9.81 -15.78
CA TYR A 189 11.27 -10.59 -14.97
C TYR A 189 12.72 -10.10 -15.09
N SER A 190 13.38 -9.81 -13.97
CA SER A 190 14.78 -9.32 -13.94
C SER A 190 15.71 -10.01 -12.93
N MET A 191 15.35 -11.18 -12.37
CA MET A 191 16.24 -11.88 -11.41
C MET A 191 17.49 -12.47 -12.08
N ILE A 192 17.34 -13.16 -13.21
CA ILE A 192 18.44 -13.84 -13.92
C ILE A 192 18.98 -12.94 -15.02
N GLY A 193 20.30 -12.81 -15.10
CA GLY A 193 20.98 -12.12 -16.21
C GLY A 193 21.17 -10.61 -16.03
N PHE A 194 20.69 -10.03 -14.94
CA PHE A 194 20.86 -8.60 -14.62
C PHE A 194 21.90 -8.39 -13.51
N SER A 195 22.77 -7.40 -13.68
CA SER A 195 23.62 -6.89 -12.60
C SER A 195 22.86 -5.90 -11.71
N ASP A 196 23.39 -5.62 -10.52
CA ASP A 196 22.78 -4.64 -9.61
C ASP A 196 22.90 -3.21 -10.18
N GLU A 197 23.95 -2.89 -10.94
CA GLU A 197 24.11 -1.62 -11.64
C GLU A 197 23.05 -1.43 -12.73
N GLN A 198 22.72 -2.49 -13.48
CA GLN A 198 21.68 -2.43 -14.50
C GLN A 198 20.30 -2.22 -13.90
N ARG A 199 19.99 -2.88 -12.77
CA ARG A 199 18.73 -2.67 -12.04
C ARG A 199 18.65 -1.27 -11.45
N ALA A 200 19.77 -0.73 -10.97
CA ALA A 200 19.84 0.63 -10.46
C ALA A 200 19.62 1.69 -11.56
N CYS A 201 19.90 1.37 -12.83
CA CYS A 201 19.60 2.28 -13.93
C CYS A 201 18.09 2.46 -14.18
N LEU A 202 17.27 1.45 -13.85
CA LEU A 202 15.81 1.56 -13.95
C LEU A 202 15.32 2.38 -12.75
N SER A 203 15.01 3.65 -13.01
CA SER A 203 14.72 4.67 -12.01
C SER A 203 13.23 4.97 -11.85
N GLY A 204 12.38 4.47 -12.75
CA GLY A 204 10.94 4.62 -12.57
C GLY A 204 10.09 3.80 -13.53
N ILE A 205 8.81 3.70 -13.19
CA ILE A 205 7.75 3.25 -14.09
C ILE A 205 6.84 4.46 -14.31
N LYS A 206 6.56 4.81 -15.57
CA LYS A 206 5.69 5.96 -15.88
C LYS A 206 4.29 5.55 -16.30
N GLN A 207 4.15 4.34 -16.86
CA GLN A 207 2.88 3.79 -17.33
C GLN A 207 3.00 2.27 -17.40
N TRP A 208 1.98 1.54 -16.97
CA TRP A 208 1.94 0.07 -17.02
C TRP A 208 1.55 -0.48 -18.40
N GLY A 209 0.65 0.21 -19.11
CA GLY A 209 0.25 -0.13 -20.49
C GLY A 209 -0.60 -1.39 -20.62
N LYS A 210 -1.01 -1.74 -21.84
CA LYS A 210 -1.87 -2.91 -22.12
C LYS A 210 -1.10 -3.94 -22.94
N THR A 211 -0.02 -4.48 -22.37
CA THR A 211 0.89 -5.39 -23.09
C THR A 211 0.53 -6.87 -22.96
N GLY A 212 -0.58 -7.21 -22.30
CA GLY A 212 -0.98 -8.61 -22.10
C GLY A 212 -0.24 -9.32 -20.96
N LEU A 213 0.16 -8.57 -19.93
CA LEU A 213 0.85 -9.10 -18.75
C LEU A 213 0.04 -10.18 -18.05
N THR A 214 0.72 -11.27 -17.72
CA THR A 214 0.21 -12.41 -16.93
C THR A 214 1.00 -12.64 -15.64
N ALA A 215 2.21 -12.06 -15.54
CA ALA A 215 3.06 -12.15 -14.36
C ALA A 215 4.05 -10.97 -14.25
N LEU A 216 4.36 -10.57 -13.02
CA LEU A 216 5.40 -9.59 -12.66
C LEU A 216 6.41 -10.22 -11.69
N ARG A 217 6.91 -11.43 -11.99
CA ARG A 217 7.82 -12.14 -11.08
C ARG A 217 9.21 -11.51 -11.11
N TYR A 218 9.69 -11.01 -9.98
CA TYR A 218 10.98 -10.31 -9.89
C TYR A 218 11.12 -9.17 -10.92
N ALA A 219 10.01 -8.54 -11.34
CA ALA A 219 10.00 -7.57 -12.43
C ALA A 219 11.00 -6.42 -12.20
N PHE A 220 10.94 -5.81 -11.02
CA PHE A 220 11.76 -4.68 -10.58
C PHE A 220 12.58 -5.02 -9.33
N TYR A 221 12.91 -6.31 -9.15
CA TYR A 221 13.72 -6.80 -8.03
C TYR A 221 15.02 -5.99 -7.93
N ARG A 222 15.30 -5.42 -6.75
CA ARG A 222 16.47 -4.56 -6.47
C ARG A 222 16.62 -3.33 -7.38
N CYS A 223 15.53 -2.83 -7.96
CA CYS A 223 15.54 -1.50 -8.59
C CYS A 223 15.55 -0.42 -7.50
N ILE A 224 16.75 -0.10 -7.00
CA ILE A 224 16.97 0.73 -5.81
C ILE A 224 16.66 2.21 -5.98
N ASN A 225 16.41 2.69 -7.20
CA ASN A 225 16.17 4.10 -7.51
C ASN A 225 14.70 4.43 -7.82
N ILE A 226 13.79 3.44 -7.81
CA ILE A 226 12.36 3.69 -7.96
C ILE A 226 11.81 4.27 -6.66
N GLU A 227 11.31 5.50 -6.71
CA GLU A 227 10.78 6.19 -5.51
C GLU A 227 9.26 6.07 -5.34
N SER A 228 8.52 5.90 -6.43
CA SER A 228 7.06 5.79 -6.47
C SER A 228 6.60 4.94 -7.64
N LEU A 229 5.35 4.47 -7.60
CA LEU A 229 4.70 3.72 -8.67
C LEU A 229 3.52 4.50 -9.24
N PRO A 230 3.26 4.45 -10.56
CA PRO A 230 2.05 5.01 -11.13
C PRO A 230 0.85 4.10 -10.81
N PRO A 231 -0.37 4.65 -10.69
CA PRO A 231 -1.58 3.84 -10.61
C PRO A 231 -1.74 2.99 -11.88
N ASP A 232 -2.44 1.86 -11.75
CA ASP A 232 -2.88 1.10 -12.92
C ASP A 232 -4.13 1.74 -13.52
N THR A 233 -3.93 2.58 -14.54
CA THR A 233 -5.01 3.28 -15.25
C THR A 233 -5.55 2.51 -16.45
N ASP A 234 -4.92 1.40 -16.84
CA ASP A 234 -5.23 0.71 -18.11
C ASP A 234 -5.72 -0.73 -17.89
N ASP A 235 -6.02 -1.09 -16.64
CA ASP A 235 -6.27 -2.47 -16.21
C ASP A 235 -5.16 -3.41 -16.69
N SER A 236 -3.92 -2.94 -16.60
CA SER A 236 -2.71 -3.66 -16.99
C SER A 236 -2.56 -4.99 -16.27
N PHE A 237 -3.10 -5.08 -15.05
CA PHE A 237 -2.97 -6.26 -14.21
C PHE A 237 -4.16 -7.23 -14.26
N ALA A 238 -5.14 -7.02 -15.14
CA ALA A 238 -6.35 -7.84 -15.23
C ALA A 238 -6.08 -9.36 -15.35
N GLU A 239 -5.06 -9.73 -16.10
CA GLU A 239 -4.68 -11.13 -16.34
C GLU A 239 -3.47 -11.59 -15.50
N VAL A 240 -2.95 -10.73 -14.62
CA VAL A 240 -1.77 -11.03 -13.81
C VAL A 240 -2.14 -11.96 -12.66
N THR A 241 -1.45 -13.09 -12.57
CA THR A 241 -1.64 -14.09 -11.51
C THR A 241 -0.59 -14.03 -10.41
N SER A 242 0.58 -13.44 -10.68
CA SER A 242 1.69 -13.40 -9.72
C SER A 242 2.45 -12.07 -9.73
N PHE A 243 2.58 -11.49 -8.53
CA PHE A 243 3.47 -10.36 -8.24
C PHE A 243 4.66 -10.76 -7.37
N GLU A 244 5.05 -12.04 -7.42
CA GLU A 244 6.10 -12.58 -6.57
C GLU A 244 7.40 -11.78 -6.73
N ASN A 245 7.93 -11.24 -5.63
CA ASN A 245 9.15 -10.43 -5.61
C ASN A 245 9.16 -9.20 -6.55
N ALA A 246 8.00 -8.74 -7.05
CA ALA A 246 7.91 -7.71 -8.08
C ALA A 246 8.72 -6.44 -7.77
N PHE A 247 8.69 -5.98 -6.52
CA PHE A 247 9.40 -4.79 -6.02
C PHE A 247 10.31 -5.11 -4.82
N SER A 248 10.67 -6.37 -4.64
CA SER A 248 11.52 -6.80 -3.53
C SER A 248 12.87 -6.07 -3.60
N ASN A 249 13.30 -5.48 -2.48
CA ASN A 249 14.50 -4.66 -2.33
C ASN A 249 14.52 -3.36 -3.17
N CYS A 250 13.36 -2.82 -3.55
CA CYS A 250 13.25 -1.42 -4.02
C CYS A 250 13.39 -0.48 -2.82
N THR A 251 14.63 -0.23 -2.37
CA THR A 251 14.92 0.45 -1.10
C THR A 251 14.60 1.94 -1.08
N ALA A 252 14.46 2.59 -2.24
CA ALA A 252 14.02 3.99 -2.34
C ALA A 252 12.50 4.16 -2.49
N LEU A 253 11.73 3.07 -2.61
CA LEU A 253 10.29 3.15 -2.81
C LEU A 253 9.60 3.66 -1.54
N LYS A 254 9.04 4.86 -1.63
CA LYS A 254 8.44 5.60 -0.50
C LYS A 254 6.91 5.59 -0.53
N GLU A 255 6.34 5.62 -1.73
CA GLU A 255 4.91 5.88 -1.94
C GLU A 255 4.31 4.85 -2.90
N LEU A 256 3.07 4.43 -2.59
CA LEU A 256 2.27 3.54 -3.40
C LEU A 256 0.93 4.21 -3.72
N PRO A 257 0.43 4.11 -4.95
CA PRO A 257 -0.85 4.69 -5.32
C PRO A 257 -2.03 3.90 -4.73
N GLU A 258 -3.11 4.60 -4.41
CA GLU A 258 -4.39 3.98 -4.08
C GLU A 258 -4.86 3.08 -5.23
N GLY A 259 -5.37 1.89 -4.90
CA GLY A 259 -5.87 0.96 -5.91
C GLY A 259 -4.80 0.38 -6.83
N LEU A 260 -3.51 0.36 -6.45
CA LEU A 260 -2.42 -0.17 -7.31
C LEU A 260 -2.75 -1.53 -7.93
N PHE A 261 -3.39 -2.43 -7.18
CA PHE A 261 -3.79 -3.76 -7.66
C PHE A 261 -5.30 -3.91 -7.89
N ALA A 262 -6.06 -2.81 -7.98
CA ALA A 262 -7.52 -2.85 -8.09
C ALA A 262 -8.05 -3.61 -9.33
N SER A 263 -7.25 -3.62 -10.41
CA SER A 263 -7.53 -4.36 -11.65
C SER A 263 -7.07 -5.82 -11.58
N ALA A 264 -6.24 -6.20 -10.60
CA ALA A 264 -5.59 -7.51 -10.51
C ALA A 264 -6.52 -8.61 -9.96
N VAL A 265 -7.68 -8.77 -10.59
CA VAL A 265 -8.75 -9.69 -10.20
C VAL A 265 -8.35 -11.17 -10.26
N ASN A 266 -7.29 -11.47 -11.00
CA ASN A 266 -6.73 -12.82 -11.15
C ASN A 266 -5.48 -13.07 -10.30
N ALA A 267 -5.04 -12.10 -9.49
CA ALA A 267 -3.83 -12.25 -8.67
C ALA A 267 -4.01 -13.36 -7.63
N GLU A 268 -3.08 -14.33 -7.63
CA GLU A 268 -3.08 -15.47 -6.70
C GLU A 268 -2.04 -15.29 -5.58
N THR A 269 -0.95 -14.56 -5.85
CA THR A 269 0.17 -14.40 -4.90
C THR A 269 0.82 -13.02 -4.96
N PHE A 270 1.06 -12.48 -3.76
CA PHE A 270 1.85 -11.27 -3.49
C PHE A 270 3.10 -11.59 -2.66
N ARG A 271 3.58 -12.84 -2.73
CA ARG A 271 4.78 -13.31 -2.03
C ARG A 271 5.96 -12.35 -2.25
N ASP A 272 6.52 -11.84 -1.17
CA ASP A 272 7.69 -10.95 -1.15
C ASP A 272 7.53 -9.67 -2.01
N CYS A 273 6.31 -9.27 -2.39
CA CYS A 273 6.09 -8.24 -3.41
C CYS A 273 6.82 -6.91 -3.09
N PHE A 274 6.76 -6.45 -1.84
CA PHE A 274 7.45 -5.25 -1.34
C PHE A 274 8.47 -5.58 -0.24
N TYR A 275 8.96 -6.82 -0.21
CA TYR A 275 9.93 -7.25 0.80
C TYR A 275 11.17 -6.36 0.76
N LYS A 276 11.62 -5.82 1.91
CA LYS A 276 12.76 -4.91 2.04
C LYS A 276 12.62 -3.59 1.26
N CYS A 277 11.41 -3.09 1.07
CA CYS A 277 11.19 -1.69 0.70
C CYS A 277 11.43 -0.79 1.92
N THR A 278 12.70 -0.54 2.24
CA THR A 278 13.13 0.11 3.50
C THR A 278 12.79 1.60 3.61
N ALA A 279 12.23 2.22 2.57
CA ALA A 279 11.71 3.59 2.60
C ALA A 279 10.17 3.64 2.69
N LEU A 280 9.48 2.50 2.61
CA LEU A 280 8.02 2.42 2.61
C LEU A 280 7.49 2.48 4.04
N THR A 281 6.90 3.62 4.41
CA THR A 281 6.47 3.91 5.80
C THR A 281 4.95 3.83 6.01
N SER A 282 4.18 3.81 4.93
CA SER A 282 2.72 3.74 4.95
C SER A 282 2.20 2.94 3.75
N LEU A 283 0.95 2.48 3.84
CA LEU A 283 0.26 1.75 2.79
C LEU A 283 -1.05 2.47 2.43
N PRO A 284 -1.49 2.45 1.16
CA PRO A 284 -2.80 2.94 0.77
C PRO A 284 -3.91 2.00 1.24
N VAL A 285 -5.11 2.55 1.51
CA VAL A 285 -6.24 1.78 2.06
C VAL A 285 -6.76 0.75 1.06
N ARG A 286 -6.85 1.11 -0.22
CA ARG A 286 -7.45 0.27 -1.27
C ARG A 286 -6.41 -0.49 -2.09
N MET A 287 -5.26 -0.81 -1.49
CA MET A 287 -4.14 -1.43 -2.19
C MET A 287 -4.51 -2.75 -2.90
N PHE A 288 -5.26 -3.62 -2.21
CA PHE A 288 -5.70 -4.95 -2.70
C PHE A 288 -7.20 -5.00 -3.01
N GLU A 289 -7.79 -3.88 -3.41
CA GLU A 289 -9.20 -3.84 -3.83
C GLU A 289 -9.45 -4.86 -4.96
N ASN A 290 -10.55 -5.59 -4.92
CA ASN A 290 -10.91 -6.65 -5.87
C ASN A 290 -9.95 -7.85 -6.02
N CYS A 291 -8.87 -7.96 -5.24
CA CYS A 291 -7.92 -9.09 -5.28
C CYS A 291 -8.48 -10.38 -4.64
N SER A 292 -9.69 -10.79 -5.04
CA SER A 292 -10.46 -11.87 -4.41
C SER A 292 -9.83 -13.26 -4.51
N LYS A 293 -8.95 -13.50 -5.50
CA LYS A 293 -8.24 -14.77 -5.69
C LYS A 293 -6.90 -14.84 -4.95
N ALA A 294 -6.48 -13.78 -4.27
CA ALA A 294 -5.17 -13.74 -3.64
C ALA A 294 -5.13 -14.69 -2.43
N THR A 295 -4.22 -15.67 -2.49
CA THR A 295 -4.08 -16.73 -1.47
C THR A 295 -2.84 -16.56 -0.59
N ILE A 296 -1.78 -15.93 -1.11
CA ILE A 296 -0.45 -15.89 -0.48
C ILE A 296 0.03 -14.44 -0.31
N PHE A 297 0.27 -14.04 0.94
CA PHE A 297 0.82 -12.73 1.36
C PHE A 297 2.15 -12.87 2.14
N VAL A 298 2.88 -13.95 1.85
CA VAL A 298 4.09 -14.31 2.57
C VAL A 298 5.19 -13.28 2.33
N TYR A 299 5.78 -12.72 3.39
CA TYR A 299 6.79 -11.64 3.33
C TYR A 299 6.39 -10.38 2.55
N THR A 300 5.12 -10.18 2.16
CA THR A 300 4.71 -9.10 1.25
C THR A 300 5.23 -7.72 1.67
N PHE A 301 5.23 -7.41 2.97
CA PHE A 301 5.74 -6.16 3.54
C PHE A 301 6.85 -6.39 4.57
N GLY A 302 7.52 -7.55 4.52
CA GLY A 302 8.63 -7.83 5.44
C GLY A 302 9.74 -6.79 5.31
N ASP A 303 10.37 -6.41 6.42
CA ASP A 303 11.43 -5.40 6.50
C ASP A 303 11.02 -3.98 5.98
N CYS A 304 9.72 -3.68 5.89
CA CYS A 304 9.24 -2.31 5.63
C CYS A 304 9.09 -1.53 6.96
N PRO A 305 9.55 -0.27 7.08
CA PRO A 305 9.37 0.55 8.28
C PRO A 305 7.95 1.15 8.37
N LEU A 306 6.92 0.31 8.27
CA LEU A 306 5.53 0.75 8.39
C LEU A 306 5.26 1.29 9.79
N VAL A 307 4.52 2.40 9.88
CA VAL A 307 4.15 3.03 11.17
C VAL A 307 2.77 2.55 11.65
N GLU A 308 1.83 2.42 10.73
CA GLU A 308 0.47 1.95 10.94
C GLU A 308 -0.03 1.16 9.73
N LEU A 309 -1.02 0.30 9.95
CA LEU A 309 -1.69 -0.45 8.89
C LEU A 309 -3.08 0.13 8.60
N PRO A 310 -3.47 0.30 7.32
CA PRO A 310 -4.81 0.77 6.96
C PRO A 310 -5.91 -0.20 7.38
N GLU A 311 -7.03 0.33 7.88
CA GLU A 311 -8.24 -0.46 8.06
C GLU A 311 -8.74 -0.96 6.70
N GLY A 312 -9.11 -2.24 6.62
CA GLY A 312 -9.62 -2.84 5.39
C GLY A 312 -8.56 -3.14 4.33
N LEU A 313 -7.25 -3.09 4.65
CA LEU A 313 -6.17 -3.43 3.72
C LEU A 313 -6.40 -4.76 2.97
N PHE A 314 -6.95 -5.77 3.65
CA PHE A 314 -7.26 -7.09 3.07
C PHE A 314 -8.77 -7.36 2.93
N LYS A 315 -9.61 -6.32 2.86
CA LYS A 315 -11.09 -6.47 2.86
C LYS A 315 -11.62 -7.38 1.74
N ASP A 316 -10.97 -7.39 0.58
CA ASP A 316 -11.42 -8.15 -0.59
C ASP A 316 -10.62 -9.44 -0.79
N CYS A 317 -9.60 -9.72 0.03
CA CYS A 317 -8.75 -10.90 -0.06
C CYS A 317 -9.40 -12.14 0.60
N ILE A 318 -10.59 -12.51 0.13
CA ILE A 318 -11.44 -13.54 0.74
C ILE A 318 -10.88 -14.97 0.61
N GLU A 319 -9.98 -15.20 -0.35
CA GLU A 319 -9.28 -16.47 -0.56
C GLU A 319 -7.92 -16.54 0.16
N ALA A 320 -7.55 -15.54 0.97
CA ALA A 320 -6.25 -15.53 1.65
C ALA A 320 -6.09 -16.73 2.59
N VAL A 321 -4.97 -17.45 2.44
CA VAL A 321 -4.62 -18.65 3.21
C VAL A 321 -3.37 -18.45 4.07
N ASP A 322 -2.39 -17.69 3.58
CA ASP A 322 -1.05 -17.62 4.19
C ASP A 322 -0.56 -16.17 4.33
N PHE A 323 -0.41 -15.73 5.59
CA PHE A 323 0.15 -14.43 5.99
C PHE A 323 1.52 -14.58 6.68
N ASN A 324 2.22 -15.70 6.46
CA ASN A 324 3.52 -15.95 7.10
C ASN A 324 4.48 -14.78 6.86
N SER A 325 5.01 -14.22 7.94
CA SER A 325 5.99 -13.12 7.90
C SER A 325 5.54 -11.86 7.14
N CYS A 326 4.23 -11.67 6.89
CA CYS A 326 3.71 -10.58 6.05
C CYS A 326 4.23 -9.19 6.48
N PHE A 327 4.29 -8.93 7.79
CA PHE A 327 4.79 -7.69 8.41
C PHE A 327 6.01 -7.96 9.32
N THR A 328 6.78 -9.01 9.04
CA THR A 328 7.99 -9.31 9.84
C THR A 328 8.97 -8.15 9.77
N ASN A 329 9.66 -7.85 10.87
CA ASN A 329 10.62 -6.76 11.00
C ASN A 329 10.06 -5.36 10.64
N CYS A 330 8.75 -5.14 10.71
CA CYS A 330 8.17 -3.79 10.70
C CYS A 330 8.42 -3.10 12.06
N MET A 331 9.69 -2.75 12.35
CA MET A 331 10.15 -2.36 13.69
C MET A 331 9.46 -1.10 14.23
N THR A 332 9.00 -0.22 13.35
CA THR A 332 8.31 1.05 13.66
C THR A 332 6.79 0.90 13.79
N LEU A 333 6.23 -0.29 13.51
CA LEU A 333 4.79 -0.51 13.50
C LEU A 333 4.22 -0.36 14.91
N ARG A 334 3.32 0.62 15.07
CA ARG A 334 2.72 0.98 16.37
C ARG A 334 1.26 0.61 16.47
N VAL A 335 0.52 0.64 15.37
CA VAL A 335 -0.94 0.47 15.34
C VAL A 335 -1.33 -0.60 14.33
N ILE A 336 -2.12 -1.58 14.81
CA ILE A 336 -2.80 -2.58 13.99
C ILE A 336 -4.31 -2.29 14.09
N PRO A 337 -5.05 -2.22 12.97
CA PRO A 337 -6.49 -2.01 13.01
C PRO A 337 -7.22 -3.28 13.47
N GLU A 338 -8.32 -3.10 14.20
CA GLU A 338 -9.10 -4.22 14.79
C GLU A 338 -9.59 -5.22 13.73
N ASN A 339 -10.00 -4.71 12.56
CA ASN A 339 -10.61 -5.50 11.49
C ASN A 339 -9.64 -5.89 10.36
N LEU A 340 -8.31 -5.89 10.60
CA LEU A 340 -7.31 -6.14 9.56
C LEU A 340 -7.57 -7.42 8.75
N PHE A 341 -7.97 -8.50 9.43
CA PHE A 341 -8.20 -9.83 8.83
C PHE A 341 -9.67 -10.25 8.81
N ALA A 342 -10.62 -9.32 9.00
CA ALA A 342 -12.04 -9.65 9.21
C ALA A 342 -12.67 -10.47 8.07
N ASN A 343 -12.21 -10.30 6.83
CA ASN A 343 -12.73 -11.02 5.66
C ASN A 343 -11.82 -12.18 5.19
N CYS A 344 -10.68 -12.40 5.86
CA CYS A 344 -9.72 -13.45 5.50
C CYS A 344 -10.09 -14.77 6.21
N LEU A 345 -11.23 -15.36 5.83
CA LEU A 345 -11.84 -16.49 6.54
C LEU A 345 -11.11 -17.83 6.34
N LYS A 346 -10.24 -17.91 5.32
CA LYS A 346 -9.53 -19.14 4.92
C LYS A 346 -8.09 -19.24 5.44
N VAL A 347 -7.65 -18.27 6.25
CA VAL A 347 -6.26 -18.22 6.72
C VAL A 347 -5.96 -19.40 7.64
N THR A 348 -4.88 -20.11 7.34
CA THR A 348 -4.36 -21.21 8.16
C THR A 348 -3.01 -20.88 8.81
N ASP A 349 -2.23 -19.94 8.27
CA ASP A 349 -0.89 -19.63 8.76
C ASP A 349 -0.68 -18.11 8.96
N PHE A 350 -0.42 -17.73 10.22
CA PHE A 350 0.01 -16.38 10.63
C PHE A 350 1.43 -16.36 11.20
N SER A 351 2.22 -17.42 10.98
CA SER A 351 3.53 -17.56 11.61
C SER A 351 4.42 -16.36 11.29
N TYR A 352 5.01 -15.77 12.32
CA TYR A 352 5.90 -14.61 12.26
C TYR A 352 5.30 -13.34 11.64
N CYS A 353 3.97 -13.26 11.46
CA CYS A 353 3.31 -12.17 10.75
C CYS A 353 3.70 -10.77 11.30
N PHE A 354 3.78 -10.61 12.63
CA PHE A 354 4.19 -9.36 13.29
C PHE A 354 5.52 -9.52 14.07
N ARG A 355 6.35 -10.50 13.67
CA ARG A 355 7.63 -10.74 14.34
C ARG A 355 8.47 -9.47 14.29
N ASN A 356 9.06 -9.10 15.42
CA ASN A 356 9.98 -7.97 15.55
C ASN A 356 9.33 -6.61 15.22
N ALA A 357 8.02 -6.47 15.45
CA ALA A 357 7.32 -5.19 15.51
C ALA A 357 7.63 -4.49 16.84
N GLN A 358 8.86 -3.97 16.98
CA GLN A 358 9.42 -3.52 18.27
C GLN A 358 8.64 -2.36 18.90
N SER A 359 7.97 -1.53 18.09
CA SER A 359 7.18 -0.37 18.52
C SER A 359 5.71 -0.68 18.81
N LEU A 360 5.28 -1.94 18.65
CA LEU A 360 3.88 -2.35 18.85
C LEU A 360 3.56 -2.35 20.35
N ILE A 361 2.61 -1.51 20.76
CA ILE A 361 2.26 -1.32 22.18
C ILE A 361 1.09 -2.21 22.60
N ASN A 362 0.09 -2.34 21.73
CA ASN A 362 -1.17 -3.04 21.99
C ASN A 362 -1.55 -3.91 20.80
N ILE A 363 -2.20 -5.04 21.08
CA ILE A 363 -2.85 -5.89 20.07
C ILE A 363 -4.36 -5.64 20.15
N PRO A 364 -5.07 -5.43 19.02
CA PRO A 364 -6.53 -5.35 19.03
C PRO A 364 -7.17 -6.66 19.47
N ALA A 365 -8.17 -6.60 20.35
CA ALA A 365 -8.81 -7.80 20.90
C ALA A 365 -9.46 -8.69 19.83
N LYS A 366 -10.01 -8.09 18.77
CA LYS A 366 -10.70 -8.83 17.69
C LYS A 366 -9.84 -9.11 16.45
N LEU A 367 -8.51 -8.93 16.54
CA LEU A 367 -7.61 -9.06 15.39
C LEU A 367 -7.79 -10.39 14.61
N PHE A 368 -8.02 -11.50 15.32
CA PHE A 368 -8.20 -12.84 14.73
C PHE A 368 -9.63 -13.37 14.85
N ASN A 369 -10.61 -12.52 15.15
CA ASN A 369 -11.95 -12.95 15.56
C ASN A 369 -12.70 -13.80 14.52
N ASN A 370 -12.38 -13.59 13.23
CA ASN A 370 -13.00 -14.30 12.10
C ASN A 370 -12.08 -15.38 11.50
N CYS A 371 -10.86 -15.56 12.02
CA CYS A 371 -9.86 -16.49 11.51
C CYS A 371 -10.04 -17.89 12.12
N THR A 372 -11.22 -18.48 11.94
CA THR A 372 -11.61 -19.74 12.62
C THR A 372 -10.81 -20.96 12.15
N LEU A 373 -10.18 -20.87 10.98
CA LEU A 373 -9.35 -21.92 10.39
C LEU A 373 -7.84 -21.76 10.67
N ALA A 374 -7.44 -20.77 11.48
CA ALA A 374 -6.04 -20.56 11.80
C ALA A 374 -5.45 -21.77 12.54
N GLU A 375 -4.41 -22.39 11.97
CA GLU A 375 -3.74 -23.58 12.51
C GLU A 375 -2.39 -23.25 13.14
N LYS A 376 -1.70 -22.22 12.62
CA LYS A 376 -0.31 -21.88 12.99
C LYS A 376 -0.18 -20.40 13.36
N MET A 377 0.35 -20.15 14.55
CA MET A 377 0.70 -18.80 15.06
C MET A 377 2.14 -18.77 15.61
N VAL A 378 3.05 -19.48 14.95
CA VAL A 378 4.44 -19.62 15.42
C VAL A 378 5.11 -18.24 15.41
N GLY A 379 5.59 -17.79 16.56
CA GLY A 379 6.40 -16.58 16.69
C GLY A 379 5.76 -15.28 16.18
N ILE A 380 4.42 -15.23 16.11
CA ILE A 380 3.68 -14.11 15.52
C ILE A 380 4.02 -12.75 16.14
N PHE A 381 4.30 -12.69 17.45
CA PHE A 381 4.70 -11.48 18.18
C PHE A 381 6.10 -11.60 18.80
N THR A 382 6.95 -12.53 18.35
CA THR A 382 8.33 -12.65 18.86
C THR A 382 9.08 -11.33 18.68
N TYR A 383 9.83 -10.88 19.70
CA TYR A 383 10.58 -9.62 19.73
C TYR A 383 9.73 -8.33 19.66
N CYS A 384 8.44 -8.39 20.02
CA CYS A 384 7.62 -7.18 20.23
C CYS A 384 7.95 -6.55 21.60
N TYR A 385 9.10 -5.90 21.71
CA TYR A 385 9.64 -5.41 22.99
C TYR A 385 8.74 -4.41 23.71
N SER A 386 7.95 -3.61 22.99
CA SER A 386 7.05 -2.59 23.56
C SER A 386 5.65 -3.11 23.93
N LEU A 387 5.34 -4.38 23.67
CA LEU A 387 4.02 -4.94 23.95
C LEU A 387 3.80 -5.04 25.46
N THR A 388 2.77 -4.37 25.99
CA THR A 388 2.56 -4.25 27.44
C THR A 388 1.51 -5.21 28.01
N SER A 389 0.55 -5.62 27.18
CA SER A 389 -0.58 -6.47 27.55
C SER A 389 -1.03 -7.36 26.38
N ILE A 390 -1.72 -8.45 26.72
CA ILE A 390 -2.40 -9.33 25.75
C ILE A 390 -3.91 -9.22 26.00
N PRO A 391 -4.73 -8.99 24.97
CA PRO A 391 -6.18 -9.07 25.11
C PRO A 391 -6.63 -10.48 25.52
N GLU A 392 -7.52 -10.58 26.50
CA GLU A 392 -8.05 -11.87 26.99
C GLU A 392 -8.66 -12.73 25.86
N GLU A 393 -9.30 -12.05 24.91
CA GLU A 393 -10.10 -12.66 23.85
C GLU A 393 -9.33 -12.97 22.57
N LEU A 394 -8.02 -12.69 22.54
CA LEU A 394 -7.22 -12.64 21.31
C LEU A 394 -7.30 -13.92 20.46
N PHE A 395 -7.35 -15.08 21.11
CA PHE A 395 -7.39 -16.39 20.44
C PHE A 395 -8.71 -17.14 20.63
N ARG A 396 -9.75 -16.48 21.18
CA ARG A 396 -11.02 -17.12 21.55
C ARG A 396 -11.68 -17.85 20.38
N ASN A 397 -11.62 -17.27 19.18
CA ASN A 397 -12.29 -17.80 17.99
C ASN A 397 -11.36 -18.55 17.03
N CYS A 398 -10.20 -19.01 17.50
CA CYS A 398 -9.24 -19.80 16.71
C CYS A 398 -9.05 -21.22 17.27
N PRO A 399 -10.09 -22.08 17.24
CA PRO A 399 -10.05 -23.40 17.90
C PRO A 399 -9.10 -24.40 17.22
N GLU A 400 -8.74 -24.17 15.95
CA GLU A 400 -7.90 -25.06 15.15
C GLU A 400 -6.38 -24.87 15.37
N ILE A 401 -5.97 -23.90 16.20
CA ILE A 401 -4.55 -23.65 16.44
C ILE A 401 -3.90 -24.90 17.06
N SER A 402 -2.85 -25.36 16.39
CA SER A 402 -2.03 -26.51 16.79
C SER A 402 -0.76 -26.10 17.54
N THR A 403 -0.29 -24.85 17.38
CA THR A 403 0.98 -24.40 17.98
C THR A 403 1.00 -22.91 18.28
N PHE A 404 1.51 -22.57 19.47
CA PHE A 404 1.90 -21.23 19.91
C PHE A 404 3.41 -21.12 20.15
N SER A 405 4.21 -21.96 19.50
CA SER A 405 5.67 -21.93 19.64
C SER A 405 6.20 -20.51 19.44
N TYR A 406 6.93 -20.00 20.42
CA TYR A 406 7.58 -18.69 20.42
C TYR A 406 6.66 -17.46 20.28
N CYS A 407 5.33 -17.62 20.36
CA CYS A 407 4.33 -16.60 20.04
C CYS A 407 4.66 -15.20 20.62
N PHE A 408 5.08 -15.13 21.89
CA PHE A 408 5.43 -13.90 22.60
C PHE A 408 6.89 -13.89 23.09
N THR A 409 7.78 -14.71 22.51
CA THR A 409 9.19 -14.75 22.94
C THR A 409 9.80 -13.35 22.94
N SER A 410 10.48 -13.01 24.04
CA SER A 410 11.14 -11.73 24.27
C SER A 410 10.23 -10.51 24.20
N CYS A 411 8.93 -10.63 24.51
CA CYS A 411 8.07 -9.48 24.80
C CYS A 411 8.43 -8.92 26.20
N THR A 412 9.55 -8.20 26.28
CA THR A 412 10.17 -7.83 27.56
C THR A 412 9.37 -6.83 28.38
N SER A 413 8.43 -6.09 27.78
CA SER A 413 7.53 -5.16 28.49
C SER A 413 6.18 -5.78 28.88
N LEU A 414 5.94 -7.05 28.55
CA LEU A 414 4.68 -7.72 28.88
C LEU A 414 4.59 -7.98 30.38
N THR A 415 3.53 -7.47 31.03
CA THR A 415 3.42 -7.47 32.50
C THR A 415 2.56 -8.59 33.09
N GLY A 416 1.66 -9.16 32.29
CA GLY A 416 0.77 -10.24 32.71
C GLY A 416 0.21 -11.02 31.53
N ILE A 417 -0.35 -12.19 31.83
CA ILE A 417 -1.02 -13.07 30.85
C ILE A 417 -2.46 -13.27 31.32
N PRO A 418 -3.48 -13.02 30.46
CA PRO A 418 -4.87 -13.33 30.81
C PRO A 418 -5.03 -14.81 31.16
N ALA A 419 -5.75 -15.12 32.24
CA ALA A 419 -5.90 -16.49 32.74
C ALA A 419 -6.43 -17.43 31.64
N GLY A 420 -7.57 -17.04 31.03
CA GLY A 420 -8.27 -17.80 30.00
C GLY A 420 -7.75 -17.64 28.57
N LEU A 421 -6.55 -17.05 28.36
CA LEU A 421 -6.03 -16.73 27.02
C LEU A 421 -6.06 -17.94 26.05
N PHE A 422 -5.87 -19.15 26.58
CA PHE A 422 -5.84 -20.40 25.82
C PHE A 422 -7.03 -21.32 26.09
N ASP A 423 -8.18 -20.76 26.48
CA ASP A 423 -9.36 -21.55 26.85
C ASP A 423 -10.06 -22.22 25.67
N ASN A 424 -9.95 -21.68 24.45
CA ASN A 424 -10.60 -22.28 23.29
C ASN A 424 -9.64 -23.10 22.42
N ASN A 425 -8.34 -23.05 22.69
CA ASN A 425 -7.31 -23.69 21.87
C ASN A 425 -6.95 -25.08 22.45
N ARG A 426 -7.94 -25.99 22.45
CA ARG A 426 -7.81 -27.35 23.02
C ARG A 426 -6.99 -28.31 22.17
N LYS A 427 -6.73 -27.97 20.90
CA LYS A 427 -5.97 -28.74 19.90
C LYS A 427 -4.46 -28.43 19.88
N VAL A 428 -3.99 -27.52 20.72
CA VAL A 428 -2.57 -27.12 20.76
C VAL A 428 -1.70 -28.29 21.23
N VAL A 429 -0.71 -28.65 20.41
CA VAL A 429 0.31 -29.65 20.72
C VAL A 429 1.66 -29.01 21.10
N SER A 430 1.83 -27.70 20.90
CA SER A 430 3.06 -27.01 21.26
C SER A 430 2.89 -25.62 21.90
N PHE A 431 3.57 -25.44 23.04
CA PHE A 431 3.78 -24.17 23.74
C PHE A 431 5.28 -23.85 23.89
N LYS A 432 6.13 -24.42 23.01
CA LYS A 432 7.58 -24.26 23.09
C LYS A 432 7.98 -22.79 23.10
N GLY A 433 8.66 -22.35 24.15
CA GLY A 433 9.16 -20.98 24.28
C GLY A 433 8.11 -19.87 24.16
N THR A 434 6.81 -20.14 24.30
CA THR A 434 5.73 -19.16 24.03
C THR A 434 5.95 -17.81 24.71
N PHE A 435 6.35 -17.80 25.99
CA PHE A 435 6.64 -16.60 26.78
C PHE A 435 8.12 -16.48 27.16
N ARG A 436 9.00 -17.26 26.52
CA ARG A 436 10.44 -17.25 26.83
C ARG A 436 10.98 -15.82 26.81
N ASP A 437 11.79 -15.46 27.79
CA ASP A 437 12.45 -14.16 27.92
C ASP A 437 11.46 -12.97 28.10
N CYS A 438 10.21 -13.22 28.51
CA CYS A 438 9.27 -12.18 28.97
C CYS A 438 9.56 -11.79 30.43
N VAL A 439 10.65 -11.05 30.62
CA VAL A 439 11.24 -10.79 31.95
C VAL A 439 10.38 -9.94 32.89
N SER A 440 9.39 -9.19 32.38
CA SER A 440 8.52 -8.32 33.17
C SER A 440 7.21 -8.98 33.61
N LEU A 441 7.00 -10.26 33.27
CA LEU A 441 5.79 -10.98 33.65
C LEU A 441 5.67 -11.12 35.16
N THR A 442 4.50 -10.80 35.68
CA THR A 442 4.10 -10.96 37.07
C THR A 442 2.74 -11.64 37.16
N GLY A 443 2.32 -11.99 38.39
CA GLY A 443 1.05 -12.67 38.62
C GLY A 443 1.13 -14.18 38.34
N GLU A 444 -0.03 -14.81 38.25
CA GLU A 444 -0.16 -16.25 38.06
C GLU A 444 -0.11 -16.62 36.57
N SER A 445 0.55 -17.72 36.21
CA SER A 445 0.57 -18.22 34.83
C SER A 445 -0.84 -18.57 34.32
N PRO A 446 -1.09 -18.56 32.99
CA PRO A 446 -2.43 -18.81 32.45
C PRO A 446 -2.94 -20.22 32.80
N TYR A 447 -4.25 -20.30 33.06
CA TYR A 447 -4.95 -21.51 33.45
C TYR A 447 -6.37 -21.55 32.88
N THR A 448 -6.86 -22.77 32.70
CA THR A 448 -8.26 -23.03 32.37
C THR A 448 -8.97 -23.58 33.61
N GLU A 449 -10.18 -23.13 33.92
CA GLU A 449 -10.98 -23.74 34.98
C GLU A 449 -11.72 -25.00 34.48
N ILE A 450 -11.47 -26.14 35.12
CA ILE A 450 -12.16 -27.42 34.84
C ILE A 450 -12.70 -27.98 36.15
N GLY A 451 -14.03 -28.06 36.27
CA GLY A 451 -14.68 -28.56 37.48
C GLY A 451 -14.33 -27.76 38.74
N GLY A 452 -14.17 -26.43 38.61
CA GLY A 452 -13.79 -25.53 39.71
C GLY A 452 -12.32 -25.60 40.13
N LYS A 453 -11.46 -26.28 39.36
CA LYS A 453 -10.01 -26.32 39.56
C LYS A 453 -9.29 -25.53 38.48
N LYS A 454 -8.29 -24.75 38.86
CA LYS A 454 -7.35 -24.15 37.91
C LYS A 454 -6.44 -25.22 37.33
N VAL A 455 -6.31 -25.24 36.00
CA VAL A 455 -5.45 -26.15 35.26
C VAL A 455 -4.47 -25.32 34.43
N HIS A 456 -3.24 -25.19 34.92
CA HIS A 456 -2.18 -24.45 34.23
C HIS A 456 -1.70 -25.22 32.99
N LEU A 457 -1.00 -24.53 32.08
CA LEU A 457 -0.47 -25.15 30.85
C LEU A 457 0.38 -26.40 31.14
N TYR A 458 1.21 -26.37 32.19
CA TYR A 458 2.08 -27.48 32.60
C TYR A 458 1.36 -28.65 33.27
N GLU A 459 0.05 -28.51 33.55
CA GLU A 459 -0.79 -29.53 34.16
C GLU A 459 -1.73 -30.20 33.16
N ARG A 460 -1.94 -29.59 31.97
CA ARG A 460 -2.88 -30.07 30.94
C ARG A 460 -2.68 -31.53 30.55
N ARG A 461 -1.45 -32.05 30.64
CA ARG A 461 -1.14 -33.49 30.41
C ARG A 461 -1.93 -34.46 31.30
N ASN A 462 -2.44 -33.99 32.45
CA ASN A 462 -3.22 -34.80 33.40
C ASN A 462 -4.73 -34.75 33.13
N TYR A 463 -5.17 -33.92 32.19
CA TYR A 463 -6.58 -33.67 31.86
C TYR A 463 -6.90 -34.20 30.46
N GLY A 464 -6.58 -35.49 30.24
CA GLY A 464 -6.94 -36.19 29.02
C GLY A 464 -8.45 -36.17 28.79
N GLY A 465 -8.87 -35.91 27.56
CA GLY A 465 -10.27 -35.70 27.19
C GLY A 465 -10.66 -34.22 27.09
N GLU A 466 -10.00 -33.33 27.83
CA GLU A 466 -10.17 -31.88 27.73
C GLU A 466 -9.11 -31.24 26.82
N PHE A 467 -7.89 -31.77 26.84
CA PHE A 467 -6.76 -31.30 26.04
C PHE A 467 -6.11 -32.43 25.26
N VAL A 468 -5.53 -32.10 24.11
CA VAL A 468 -4.61 -32.99 23.39
C VAL A 468 -3.25 -33.07 24.11
N THR A 469 -2.50 -34.14 23.85
CA THR A 469 -1.15 -34.31 24.41
C THR A 469 -0.19 -33.28 23.82
N LEU A 470 0.56 -32.60 24.69
CA LEU A 470 1.63 -31.69 24.29
C LEU A 470 2.89 -32.47 23.85
N ASN A 471 3.42 -32.13 22.69
CA ASN A 471 4.65 -32.70 22.13
C ASN A 471 5.87 -31.81 22.42
N GLU A 472 5.70 -30.49 22.42
CA GLU A 472 6.77 -29.52 22.60
C GLU A 472 6.32 -28.41 23.56
N TYR A 473 7.01 -28.24 24.67
CA TYR A 473 6.65 -27.25 25.70
C TYR A 473 7.88 -26.72 26.44
N ASP A 474 9.07 -27.05 25.92
CA ASP A 474 10.32 -26.67 26.55
C ASP A 474 10.48 -25.15 26.58
N ALA A 475 11.01 -24.66 27.70
CA ALA A 475 11.33 -23.27 27.94
C ALA A 475 10.15 -22.28 27.76
N CYS A 476 8.89 -22.74 27.82
CA CYS A 476 7.70 -21.89 27.64
C CYS A 476 7.75 -20.60 28.46
N PHE A 477 8.16 -20.69 29.72
CA PHE A 477 8.30 -19.59 30.67
C PHE A 477 9.75 -19.30 31.05
N ARG A 478 10.75 -19.76 30.28
CA ARG A 478 12.15 -19.53 30.62
C ARG A 478 12.42 -18.04 30.84
N ASN A 479 13.09 -17.70 31.94
CA ASN A 479 13.40 -16.33 32.38
C ASN A 479 12.19 -15.46 32.79
N CYS A 480 11.00 -16.04 32.99
CA CYS A 480 9.81 -15.35 33.52
C CYS A 480 9.75 -15.37 35.05
N ASN A 481 10.83 -14.96 35.72
CA ASN A 481 11.01 -15.17 37.17
C ASN A 481 9.99 -14.45 38.07
N GLY A 482 9.23 -13.48 37.53
CA GLY A 482 8.22 -12.73 38.28
C GLY A 482 6.85 -13.43 38.42
N LEU A 483 6.63 -14.55 37.72
CA LEU A 483 5.40 -15.33 37.87
C LEU A 483 5.30 -15.96 39.27
N SER A 484 4.15 -15.86 39.91
CA SER A 484 3.93 -16.31 41.29
C SER A 484 4.10 -17.83 41.48
N ASP A 485 3.87 -18.59 40.42
CA ASP A 485 3.98 -20.05 40.36
C ASP A 485 5.30 -20.53 39.72
N TYR A 486 6.19 -19.61 39.32
CA TYR A 486 7.44 -19.93 38.59
C TYR A 486 8.28 -21.02 39.25
N ASN A 487 8.50 -20.91 40.56
CA ASN A 487 9.33 -21.85 41.32
C ASN A 487 8.66 -23.23 41.53
N THR A 488 7.35 -23.33 41.29
CA THR A 488 6.59 -24.58 41.37
C THR A 488 6.44 -25.28 40.01
N MET A 489 6.75 -24.59 38.91
CA MET A 489 6.68 -25.16 37.56
C MET A 489 7.70 -26.28 37.36
N PRO A 490 7.35 -27.34 36.58
CA PRO A 490 8.32 -28.35 36.19
C PRO A 490 9.49 -27.75 35.39
N SER A 491 10.70 -28.27 35.58
CA SER A 491 11.92 -27.69 35.01
C SER A 491 11.91 -27.52 33.49
N ALA A 492 11.22 -28.40 32.76
CA ALA A 492 11.11 -28.29 31.31
C ALA A 492 10.39 -27.01 30.87
N TRP A 493 9.49 -26.45 31.69
CA TRP A 493 8.70 -25.27 31.35
C TRP A 493 9.43 -23.96 31.65
N ASN A 494 10.26 -23.92 32.70
CA ASN A 494 10.89 -22.68 33.19
C ASN A 494 12.41 -22.61 33.03
N LYS A 495 13.08 -23.65 32.50
CA LYS A 495 14.55 -23.64 32.29
C LYS A 495 14.98 -23.60 30.83
#